data_AF-A0A1T5ANM2-F1
#
_entry.id   AF-A0A1T5ANM2-F1
#
_cell.length_a   1.000
_cell.length_b   1.000
_cell.length_c   1.000
_cell.angle_alpha   90.00
_cell.angle_beta   90.00
_cell.angle_gamma   90.00
#
_symmetry.space_group_name_H-M   'P 1'
#
loop_
_entity.id
_entity.type
_entity.pdbx_description
1 polymer ?
#
loop_
_entity_poly.entity_id
_entity_poly.type
_entity_poly.pdbx_seq_one_letter_code
_entity_poly.pdbx_strand_id
1 'polypeptide(L)' 'MLRQQDRIGQLKPGLDADIIAVQGDPTTDIGALANVAFVMKGGVVYKRSGMPVAISSR' A
#
# COMPACT_ATOMS: atom_id res chain seq x y z
N MET A 1 -3.33 -21.25 -4.55
CA MET A 1 -3.11 -20.01 -5.32
C MET A 1 -4.38 -19.18 -5.35
N LEU A 2 -4.30 -17.85 -5.21
CA LEU A 2 -5.47 -16.96 -5.07
C LEU A 2 -6.11 -16.49 -6.40
N ARG A 3 -5.46 -16.72 -7.55
CA ARG A 3 -5.93 -16.30 -8.91
C ARG A 3 -6.28 -14.80 -9.01
N GLN A 4 -5.42 -13.93 -8.48
CA GLN A 4 -5.62 -12.47 -8.47
C GLN A 4 -4.50 -11.71 -9.18
N GLN A 5 -3.57 -12.40 -9.84
CA GLN A 5 -2.39 -11.79 -10.47
C GLN A 5 -2.72 -10.77 -11.58
N ASP A 6 -3.91 -10.85 -12.17
CA ASP A 6 -4.39 -9.89 -13.19
C ASP A 6 -4.95 -8.62 -12.55
N ARG A 7 -4.98 -8.54 -11.22
CA ARG A 7 -5.56 -7.43 -10.45
C ARG A 7 -4.61 -6.82 -9.43
N ILE A 8 -3.85 -7.62 -8.69
CA ILE A 8 -3.01 -7.16 -7.56
C ILE A 8 -1.63 -7.85 -7.57
N GLY A 9 -0.71 -7.27 -6.79
CA GLY A 9 0.61 -7.87 -6.51
C GLY A 9 1.76 -7.33 -7.36
N GLN A 10 1.49 -6.42 -8.31
CA GLN A 10 2.49 -5.74 -9.12
C GLN A 10 2.12 -4.28 -9.32
N LEU A 11 3.12 -3.40 -9.43
CA LEU A 11 2.93 -2.02 -9.81
C LEU A 11 2.95 -1.90 -11.34
N LYS A 12 1.77 -1.97 -11.97
CA LYS A 12 1.61 -1.96 -13.43
C LYS A 12 0.29 -1.28 -13.83
N PRO A 13 0.23 -0.55 -14.96
CA PRO A 13 -1.04 -0.03 -15.48
C PRO A 13 -2.10 -1.12 -15.67
N GLY A 14 -3.34 -0.81 -15.32
CA GLY A 14 -4.48 -1.73 -15.41
C GLY A 14 -4.72 -2.60 -14.18
N LEU A 15 -3.85 -2.57 -13.17
CA LEU A 15 -4.03 -3.24 -11.88
C LEU A 15 -4.58 -2.26 -10.83
N ASP A 16 -5.08 -2.81 -9.71
CA ASP A 16 -5.57 -2.02 -8.58
C ASP A 16 -4.43 -1.17 -8.00
N ALA A 17 -4.72 0.10 -7.71
CA ALA A 17 -3.77 1.06 -7.17
C ALA A 17 -3.57 0.85 -5.65
N ASP A 18 -3.00 -0.30 -5.30
CA ASP A 18 -2.69 -0.73 -3.93
C ASP A 18 -1.19 -0.54 -3.65
N ILE A 19 -0.85 0.39 -2.75
CA ILE A 19 0.54 0.76 -2.46
C ILE A 19 0.70 1.05 -0.97
N ILE A 20 1.82 0.60 -0.40
CA ILE A 20 2.32 1.06 0.90
C ILE A 20 3.64 1.80 0.74
N ALA A 21 3.95 2.68 1.70
CA ALA A 21 5.30 3.21 1.85
C ALA A 21 5.80 3.02 3.29
N VAL A 22 7.06 2.62 3.41
CA VAL A 22 7.79 2.41 4.66
C VAL A 22 8.99 3.34 4.71
N GLN A 23 9.54 3.55 5.90
CA GLN A 23 10.82 4.22 6.05
C GLN A 23 11.95 3.20 5.96
N GLY A 24 13.04 3.54 5.26
CA GLY A 24 14.16 2.63 5.02
C GLY A 24 13.96 1.69 3.83
N ASP A 25 14.89 0.75 3.65
CA ASP A 25 14.91 -0.19 2.52
C ASP A 25 14.53 -1.62 2.98
N PRO A 26 13.30 -2.08 2.65
CA PRO A 26 12.82 -3.41 3.04
C PRO A 26 13.56 -4.58 2.35
N THR A 27 14.38 -4.31 1.34
CA THR A 27 15.23 -5.34 0.70
C THR A 27 16.48 -5.65 1.53
N THR A 28 16.89 -4.72 2.40
CA THR A 28 18.05 -4.85 3.29
C THR A 28 17.66 -5.06 4.75
N ASP A 29 16.51 -4.51 5.18
CA ASP A 29 15.96 -4.66 6.51
C ASP A 29 14.44 -4.89 6.44
N ILE A 30 14.04 -6.15 6.58
CA ILE A 30 12.63 -6.54 6.56
C ILE A 30 11.82 -5.88 7.70
N GLY A 31 12.47 -5.40 8.77
CA GLY A 31 11.84 -4.68 9.87
C GLY A 31 11.14 -3.40 9.44
N ALA A 32 11.54 -2.78 8.32
CA ALA A 32 10.86 -1.62 7.73
C ALA A 32 9.38 -1.89 7.47
N LEU A 33 9.01 -3.13 7.09
CA LEU A 33 7.62 -3.51 6.82
C LEU A 33 6.73 -3.53 8.07
N ALA A 34 7.30 -3.60 9.27
CA ALA A 34 6.52 -3.54 10.51
C ALA A 34 5.93 -2.13 10.77
N ASN A 35 6.52 -1.09 10.17
CA ASN A 35 6.17 0.31 10.44
C ASN A 35 5.80 1.08 9.16
N VAL A 36 4.60 0.78 8.64
CA VAL A 36 4.08 1.42 7.42
C VAL A 36 3.62 2.86 7.69
N ALA A 37 4.16 3.82 6.95
CA ALA A 37 3.84 5.25 7.08
C ALA A 37 2.68 5.70 6.18
N PHE A 38 2.47 5.03 5.05
CA PHE A 38 1.44 5.35 4.06
C PHE A 38 0.75 4.10 3.54
N VAL A 39 -0.56 4.17 3.35
CA VAL A 39 -1.38 3.10 2.76
C VAL A 39 -2.36 3.72 1.79
N MET A 40 -2.35 3.23 0.55
CA MET A 40 -3.37 3.48 -0.47
C MET A 40 -3.93 2.13 -0.93
N LYS A 41 -5.26 2.06 -1.07
CA LYS A 41 -5.97 0.89 -1.57
C LYS A 41 -7.01 1.33 -2.60
N GLY A 42 -6.99 0.73 -3.78
CA GLY A 42 -7.89 1.07 -4.88
C GLY A 42 -7.86 2.56 -5.25
N GLY A 43 -6.70 3.21 -5.11
CA GLY A 43 -6.54 4.65 -5.36
C GLY A 43 -7.02 5.58 -4.24
N VAL A 44 -7.56 5.04 -3.14
CA VAL A 44 -7.97 5.83 -1.96
C VAL A 44 -6.88 5.73 -0.89
N VAL A 45 -6.49 6.87 -0.31
CA VAL A 45 -5.53 6.91 0.79
C VAL A 45 -6.24 6.57 2.10
N TYR A 46 -5.70 5.62 2.85
CA TYR A 46 -6.21 5.17 4.16
C TYR A 46 -5.30 5.58 5.33
N LYS A 47 -4.00 5.76 5.06
CA LYS A 47 -3.01 6.16 6.08
C LYS A 47 -2.01 7.13 5.47
N ARG A 48 -1.69 8.20 6.19
CA ARG A 48 -0.66 9.18 5.81
C ARG A 48 0.14 9.59 7.04
N SER A 49 1.46 9.66 6.92
CA SER A 49 2.37 10.06 8.00
C SER A 49 2.18 9.24 9.29
N GLY A 50 1.88 7.94 9.16
CA GLY A 50 1.65 7.08 10.33
C GLY A 50 0.23 7.12 10.88
N MET A 51 -0.64 8.03 10.42
CA MET A 51 -1.98 8.25 10.95
C MET A 51 -3.07 7.81 9.97
N PRO A 52 -4.17 7.19 10.43
CA PRO A 52 -5.35 6.98 9.60
C PRO A 52 -5.89 8.32 9.09
N VAL A 53 -6.33 8.36 7.83
CA VAL A 53 -7.02 9.54 7.30
C VAL A 53 -8.54 9.38 7.44
N ALA A 54 -9.23 10.50 7.73
CA ALA A 54 -10.68 10.53 7.68
C ALA A 54 -11.11 10.34 6.22
N ILE A 55 -11.74 9.20 5.93
CA ILE A 55 -12.23 8.89 4.59
C ILE A 55 -13.60 9.54 4.47
N SER A 56 -13.70 10.61 3.68
CA SER A 56 -15.01 11.17 3.31
C SER A 56 -15.68 10.18 2.36
N SER A 57 -16.65 9.43 2.87
CA SER A 57 -17.59 8.70 2.03
C SER A 57 -18.41 9.73 1.25
N ARG A 58 -18.12 9.88 -0.04
CA ARG A 58 -19.14 10.37 -0.98
C ARG A 58 -20.08 9.22 -1.31
#